data_AF-A0A1W6K0G5-F1
#
_entry.id   AF-A0A1W6K0G5-F1
#
_cell.length_a   1.000
_cell.length_b   1.000
_cell.length_c   1.000
_cell.angle_alpha   90.00
_cell.angle_beta   90.00
_cell.angle_gamma   90.00
#
_symmetry.space_group_name_H-M   'P 1'
#
loop_
_entity.id
_entity.type
_entity.pdbx_description
1 polymer ?
#
loop_
_entity_poly.entity_id
_entity_poly.type
_entity_poly.pdbx_seq_one_letter_code
_entity_poly.pdbx_strand_id
1 'polypeptide(L)'
;MSLRDYEKQKVAIWLAYFTADSRRKGRKTKKLKITLEDLINSANSLNLEPEVLDKIHPGSRIKGVVMVNKVQGKYKIIKMIYSSLTQKKQ
;
A
#
# COMPACT_ATOMS: atom_id res chain seq x y z
N MET A 1 -13.34 -10.43 -12.01
CA MET A 1 -13.07 -10.68 -10.58
C MET A 1 -13.35 -9.41 -9.78
N SER A 2 -14.24 -9.48 -8.78
CA SER A 2 -14.66 -8.31 -8.01
C SER A 2 -13.77 -8.12 -6.77
N LEU A 3 -13.77 -6.92 -6.18
CA LEU A 3 -13.05 -6.65 -4.91
C LEU A 3 -13.60 -7.48 -3.72
N ARG A 4 -14.78 -8.11 -3.85
CA ARG A 4 -15.42 -8.91 -2.80
C ARG A 4 -14.82 -10.31 -2.67
N ASP A 5 -14.23 -10.85 -3.73
CA ASP A 5 -13.67 -12.22 -3.71
C ASP A 5 -12.40 -12.33 -2.83
N TYR A 6 -11.76 -11.20 -2.50
CA TYR A 6 -10.58 -11.15 -1.62
C TYR A 6 -10.90 -11.12 -0.12
N GLU A 7 -12.18 -11.14 0.28
CA GLU A 7 -12.64 -10.68 1.60
C GLU A 7 -12.06 -11.37 2.84
N LYS A 8 -11.31 -12.48 2.72
CA LYS A 8 -10.65 -13.09 3.88
C LYS A 8 -9.13 -13.17 3.82
N GLN A 9 -8.50 -12.96 2.65
CA GLN A 9 -7.07 -13.25 2.51
C GLN A 9 -6.21 -12.09 2.03
N LYS A 10 -6.72 -11.13 1.24
CA LYS A 10 -5.88 -9.98 0.80
C LYS A 10 -6.50 -8.62 1.09
N VAL A 11 -5.65 -7.62 1.16
CA VAL A 11 -5.98 -6.23 1.47
C VAL A 11 -5.41 -5.31 0.41
N ALA A 12 -6.21 -4.35 -0.06
CA ALA A 12 -5.75 -3.31 -0.96
C ALA A 12 -4.91 -2.25 -0.24
N ILE A 13 -3.67 -2.08 -0.67
CA ILE A 13 -2.73 -1.05 -0.24
C ILE A 13 -2.47 -0.12 -1.43
N TRP A 14 -2.93 1.12 -1.31
CA TRP A 14 -2.77 2.12 -2.36
C TRP A 14 -1.46 2.88 -2.19
N LEU A 15 -0.78 3.19 -3.28
CA LEU A 15 0.41 4.08 -3.26
C LEU A 15 0.08 5.43 -2.61
N ALA A 16 -1.13 5.92 -2.86
CA ALA A 16 -1.70 7.14 -2.26
C ALA A 16 -1.66 7.17 -0.72
N TYR A 17 -1.64 6.02 -0.05
CA TYR A 17 -1.56 5.98 1.42
C TYR A 17 -0.24 6.55 1.95
N PHE A 18 0.81 6.55 1.12
CA PHE A 18 2.14 7.04 1.46
C PHE A 18 2.49 8.35 0.75
N THR A 19 2.02 8.54 -0.49
CA THR A 19 2.46 9.65 -1.35
C THR A 19 1.50 10.83 -1.44
N ALA A 20 0.21 10.66 -1.13
CA ALA A 20 -0.79 11.73 -1.32
C ALA A 20 -0.49 12.99 -0.49
N ASP A 21 -0.87 14.16 -1.01
CA ASP A 21 -0.51 15.46 -0.42
C ASP A 21 -1.13 15.73 0.94
N SER A 22 -2.29 15.13 1.22
CA SER A 22 -2.98 15.29 2.50
C SER A 22 -3.71 14.02 2.94
N ARG A 23 -4.06 13.96 4.23
CA ARG A 23 -4.90 12.88 4.77
C ARG A 23 -6.27 12.83 4.10
N ARG A 24 -6.85 14.01 3.80
CA ARG A 24 -8.13 14.14 3.07
C ARG A 24 -8.07 13.53 1.67
N LYS A 25 -6.91 13.56 1.01
CA LYS A 25 -6.69 12.97 -0.31
C LYS A 25 -6.32 11.48 -0.27
N GLY A 26 -6.19 10.87 0.92
CA GLY A 26 -5.97 9.43 1.08
C GLY A 26 -4.72 9.04 1.84
N ARG A 27 -3.86 9.99 2.22
CA ARG A 27 -2.64 9.67 2.97
C ARG A 27 -2.98 9.08 4.35
N LYS A 28 -2.34 7.98 4.71
CA LYS A 28 -2.48 7.30 6.02
C LYS A 28 -1.23 7.40 6.88
N THR A 29 -0.09 7.78 6.31
CA THR A 29 1.21 7.90 7.00
C THR A 29 1.79 9.32 6.88
N LYS A 30 3.03 9.55 7.35
CA LYS A 30 3.81 10.72 6.91
C LYS A 30 4.10 10.58 5.40
N LYS A 31 4.22 11.71 4.70
CA LYS A 31 4.43 11.74 3.25
C LYS A 31 5.80 11.13 2.95
N LEU A 32 5.83 10.19 2.02
CA LEU A 32 7.05 9.62 1.48
C LEU A 32 7.13 9.91 -0.02
N LYS A 33 8.35 10.13 -0.52
CA LYS A 33 8.66 10.14 -1.94
C LYS A 33 9.14 8.73 -2.32
N ILE A 34 8.21 7.92 -2.82
CA ILE A 34 8.40 6.52 -3.21
C ILE A 34 7.64 6.25 -4.51
N THR A 35 8.05 5.21 -5.21
CA THR A 35 7.41 4.67 -6.42
C THR A 35 6.52 3.48 -6.07
N LEU A 36 5.80 2.95 -7.08
CA LEU A 36 5.06 1.69 -6.94
C LEU A 36 6.01 0.50 -6.73
N GLU A 37 7.18 0.51 -7.38
CA GLU A 37 8.21 -0.52 -7.24
C GLU A 37 8.73 -0.59 -5.80
N ASP A 38 8.97 0.56 -5.16
CA ASP A 38 9.38 0.61 -3.75
C ASP A 38 8.34 -0.07 -2.84
N LEU A 39 7.06 0.17 -3.11
CA LEU A 39 5.95 -0.43 -2.37
C LEU A 39 5.91 -1.95 -2.56
N ILE A 40 6.09 -2.43 -3.80
CA ILE A 40 6.16 -3.87 -4.12
C ILE A 40 7.36 -4.50 -3.42
N ASN A 41 8.55 -3.89 -3.53
CA ASN A 41 9.77 -4.37 -2.92
C ASN A 41 9.66 -4.45 -1.40
N SER A 42 9.04 -3.45 -0.76
CA SER A 42 8.78 -3.47 0.68
C SER A 42 7.78 -4.57 1.08
N ALA A 43 6.71 -4.75 0.31
CA ALA A 43 5.74 -5.81 0.57
C ALA A 43 6.35 -7.21 0.38
N ASN A 44 7.21 -7.40 -0.63
CA ASN A 44 7.98 -8.62 -0.84
C ASN A 44 8.93 -8.90 0.33
N SER A 45 9.70 -7.90 0.78
CA SER A 45 10.59 -8.05 1.95
C SER A 45 9.84 -8.42 3.24
N LEU A 46 8.53 -8.14 3.32
CA LEU A 46 7.67 -8.47 4.45
C LEU A 46 6.88 -9.79 4.24
N ASN A 47 7.18 -10.56 3.18
CA ASN A 47 6.48 -11.79 2.82
C ASN A 47 4.96 -11.62 2.70
N LEU A 48 4.52 -10.48 2.14
CA LEU A 48 3.10 -10.15 2.00
C LEU A 48 2.51 -10.54 0.63
N GLU A 49 3.28 -11.19 -0.24
CA GLU A 49 2.86 -11.65 -1.58
C GLU A 49 2.09 -10.58 -2.37
N PRO A 50 2.75 -9.45 -2.71
CA PRO A 50 2.12 -8.35 -3.40
C PRO A 50 1.66 -8.73 -4.81
N GLU A 51 0.41 -8.41 -5.13
CA GLU A 51 -0.18 -8.53 -6.45
C GLU A 51 -0.60 -7.14 -6.94
N VAL A 52 -0.03 -6.71 -8.07
CA VAL A 52 -0.25 -5.36 -8.61
C VAL A 52 -1.54 -5.33 -9.42
N LEU A 53 -2.39 -4.33 -9.17
CA LEU A 53 -3.54 -4.07 -10.04
C LEU A 53 -3.40 -2.67 -10.65
N ASP A 54 -3.76 -2.56 -11.94
CA ASP A 54 -3.83 -1.28 -12.62
C ASP A 54 -5.14 -0.56 -12.25
N LYS A 55 -5.10 0.14 -11.11
CA LYS A 55 -6.23 0.96 -10.62
C LYS A 55 -5.76 2.33 -10.17
N ILE A 56 -6.68 3.29 -10.29
CA ILE A 56 -6.47 4.68 -9.88
C ILE A 56 -7.20 4.92 -8.55
N HIS A 57 -6.49 5.48 -7.56
CA HIS A 57 -7.10 5.83 -6.29
C HIS A 57 -8.13 6.96 -6.48
N PRO A 58 -9.41 6.76 -6.12
CA PRO A 58 -10.47 7.72 -6.46
C PRO A 58 -10.29 9.08 -5.79
N GLY A 59 -9.77 9.11 -4.55
CA GLY A 59 -9.61 10.35 -3.79
C GLY A 59 -8.40 11.22 -4.18
N SER A 60 -7.33 10.62 -4.68
CA SER A 60 -6.08 11.33 -5.03
C SER A 60 -5.74 11.30 -6.52
N ARG A 61 -6.42 10.46 -7.32
CA ARG A 61 -6.08 10.18 -8.71
C ARG A 61 -4.67 9.59 -8.93
N ILE A 62 -4.02 9.14 -7.86
CA ILE A 62 -2.70 8.47 -7.93
C ILE A 62 -2.91 7.04 -8.42
N LYS A 63 -2.15 6.65 -9.44
CA LYS A 63 -2.11 5.29 -9.97
C LYS A 63 -1.33 4.38 -9.04
N GLY A 64 -1.78 3.14 -8.90
CA GLY A 64 -1.04 2.10 -8.18
C GLY A 64 -1.79 1.61 -6.94
N VAL A 65 -2.17 0.34 -7.00
CA VAL A 65 -2.65 -0.44 -5.86
C VAL A 65 -1.95 -1.79 -5.87
N VAL A 66 -1.61 -2.24 -4.68
CA VAL A 66 -1.04 -3.56 -4.44
C VAL A 66 -1.98 -4.30 -3.50
N MET A 67 -2.45 -5.47 -3.92
CA MET A 67 -3.14 -6.40 -3.06
C MET A 67 -2.10 -7.21 -2.31
N VAL A 68 -2.22 -7.28 -0.98
CA VAL A 68 -1.26 -7.99 -0.13
C VAL A 68 -1.98 -8.95 0.81
N ASN A 69 -1.34 -10.04 1.21
CA ASN A 69 -1.90 -10.98 2.17
C ASN A 69 -2.22 -10.31 3.51
N LYS A 70 -3.39 -10.64 4.05
CA LYS A 70 -3.95 -10.11 5.30
C LYS A 70 -3.39 -10.88 6.49
N VAL A 71 -2.09 -10.73 6.73
CA VAL A 71 -1.44 -11.32 7.91
C VAL A 71 -1.88 -10.64 9.22
N GLN A 72 -2.30 -9.37 9.13
CA GLN A 72 -2.78 -8.57 10.26
C GLN A 72 -3.87 -7.59 9.80
N GLY A 73 -4.37 -6.77 10.73
CA GLY A 73 -5.27 -5.66 10.40
C GLY A 73 -4.64 -4.69 9.40
N LYS A 74 -5.45 -4.16 8.46
CA LYS A 74 -5.01 -3.27 7.37
C LYS A 74 -4.07 -2.14 7.84
N TYR A 75 -4.42 -1.46 8.93
CA TYR A 75 -3.60 -0.37 9.47
C TYR A 75 -2.26 -0.84 10.04
N LYS A 76 -2.19 -2.06 10.60
CA LYS A 76 -0.90 -2.64 11.05
C LYS A 76 -0.01 -2.93 9.86
N ILE A 77 -0.56 -3.53 8.80
CA ILE A 77 0.17 -3.77 7.53
C ILE A 77 0.69 -2.46 6.93
N ILE A 78 -0.14 -1.41 6.87
CA ILE A 78 0.31 -0.08 6.41
C ILE A 78 1.49 0.43 7.24
N LYS A 79 1.45 0.29 8.57
CA LYS A 79 2.56 0.69 9.44
C LYS A 79 3.81 -0.15 9.22
N MET A 80 3.69 -1.47 9.05
CA MET A 80 4.83 -2.36 8.76
C MET A 80 5.53 -1.96 7.46
N ILE A 81 4.75 -1.78 6.39
CA ILE A 81 5.25 -1.32 5.09
C ILE A 81 5.91 0.05 5.24
N TYR A 82 5.26 0.98 5.96
CA TYR A 82 5.84 2.30 6.21
C TYR A 82 7.20 2.22 6.92
N SER A 83 7.31 1.44 8.00
CA SER A 83 8.56 1.26 8.73
C SER A 83 9.66 0.69 7.84
N SER A 84 9.34 -0.33 7.05
CA SER A 84 10.27 -0.95 6.08
C SER A 84 10.76 0.07 5.03
N LEU A 85 9.85 0.89 4.49
CA LEU A 85 10.19 1.94 3.53
C LEU A 85 11.05 3.05 4.14
N THR A 86 10.87 3.37 5.42
CA THR A 86 11.69 4.38 6.10
C THR A 86 13.07 3.86 6.48
N GLN A 87 13.20 2.58 6.86
CA GLN A 87 14.48 1.98 7.22
C GLN A 87 15.42 1.83 6.03
N LYS A 88 14.90 1.53 4.83
CA LYS A 88 15.70 1.47 3.60
C LYS A 88 16.28 2.82 3.15
N LYS A 89 15.88 3.92 3.80
CA LYS A 89 16.29 5.29 3.43
C LYS A 89 17.35 5.89 4.37
N GLN A 90 17.76 5.14 5.40
CA GLN A 90 18.95 5.41 6.20
C GLN A 90 20.09 4.54 5.70
#